data_AF-A0ABD0QXX1-F1
#
_entry.id   AF-A0ABD0QXX1-F1
#
_cell.length_a   1.000
_cell.length_b   1.000
_cell.length_c   1.000
_cell.angle_alpha   90.00
_cell.angle_beta   90.00
_cell.angle_gamma   90.00
#
_symmetry.space_group_name_H-M   'P 1'
#
loop_
_entity.id
_entity.type
_entity.pdbx_description
1 polymer ?
#
loop_
_entity_poly.entity_id
_entity_poly.type
_entity_poly.pdbx_seq_one_letter_code
_entity_poly.pdbx_strand_id
1 'polypeptide(L)' 'KGIPHHFRAIVWQLLCNAQNLPIKEQYSELLKMTSPCEKLIRRDIARTYPEHEFFKEKDSLGQE' A
#
# COMPACT_ATOMS: atom_id res chain seq x y z
N LYS A 1 16.16 -18.65 -9.01
CA LYS A 1 14.99 -18.39 -9.89
C LYS A 1 13.96 -17.60 -9.08
N GLY A 2 13.47 -16.46 -9.57
CA GLY A 2 12.52 -15.59 -8.84
C GLY A 2 11.10 -15.67 -9.41
N ILE A 3 10.12 -15.13 -8.67
CA ILE A 3 8.73 -15.06 -9.13
C ILE A 3 8.61 -14.02 -10.27
N PRO A 4 8.08 -14.39 -11.45
CA PRO A 4 7.87 -13.45 -12.56
C PRO A 4 6.97 -12.27 -12.16
N HIS A 5 7.24 -11.08 -12.69
CA HIS A 5 6.62 -9.83 -12.26
C HIS A 5 5.08 -9.89 -12.23
N HIS A 6 4.47 -10.34 -13.32
CA HIS A 6 3.02 -10.46 -13.49
C HIS A 6 2.35 -11.45 -12.51
N PHE A 7 3.12 -12.33 -11.86
CA PHE A 7 2.59 -13.26 -10.85
C PHE A 7 2.82 -12.81 -9.42
N ARG A 8 3.66 -11.79 -9.17
CA ARG A 8 4.03 -11.39 -7.80
C ARG A 8 2.82 -11.04 -6.95
N ALA A 9 1.87 -10.29 -7.51
CA ALA A 9 0.66 -9.88 -6.79
C ALA A 9 -0.16 -11.08 -6.27
N ILE A 10 -0.31 -12.14 -7.08
CA ILE A 10 -1.07 -13.33 -6.71
C ILE A 10 -0.24 -14.22 -5.77
N VAL A 11 1.01 -14.51 -6.14
CA VAL A 11 1.86 -15.43 -5.37
C VAL A 11 2.13 -14.89 -3.97
N TRP A 12 2.39 -13.59 -3.81
CA TRP A 12 2.62 -13.01 -2.48
C TRP A 12 1.39 -13.11 -1.58
N GLN A 13 0.20 -12.87 -2.10
CA GLN A 13 -1.04 -13.04 -1.33
C GLN A 13 -1.27 -14.49 -0.91
N LEU A 14 -0.93 -15.46 -1.76
CA LEU A 14 -1.01 -16.89 -1.43
C LEU A 14 0.01 -17.28 -0.34
N LEU A 15 1.23 -16.76 -0.42
CA LEU A 15 2.29 -17.05 0.55
C LEU A 15 1.94 -16.59 1.97
N CYS A 16 1.18 -15.50 2.12
CA CYS A 16 0.76 -14.99 3.42
C CYS A 16 -0.73 -15.27 3.75
N ASN A 17 -1.42 -16.08 2.94
CA ASN A 17 -2.85 -16.39 3.09
C ASN A 17 -3.74 -15.14 3.22
N ALA A 18 -3.38 -14.04 2.56
CA ALA A 18 -4.05 -12.74 2.70
C ALA A 18 -5.52 -12.74 2.28
N GLN A 19 -5.92 -13.69 1.43
CA GLN A 19 -7.28 -13.79 0.91
C GLN A 19 -8.33 -14.13 1.98
N ASN A 20 -7.89 -14.73 3.09
CA ASN A 20 -8.76 -15.24 4.15
C ASN A 20 -8.71 -14.38 5.42
N LEU A 21 -8.10 -13.19 5.36
CA LEU A 21 -7.98 -12.31 6.52
C LEU A 21 -9.24 -11.45 6.69
N PRO A 22 -9.85 -11.39 7.88
CA PRO A 22 -11.04 -10.57 8.14
C PRO A 22 -10.78 -9.07 7.99
N ILE A 23 -9.51 -8.65 8.05
CA ILE A 23 -9.12 -7.25 7.82
C ILE A 23 -9.53 -6.72 6.45
N LYS A 24 -9.71 -7.60 5.47
CA LYS A 24 -10.15 -7.22 4.12
C LYS A 24 -11.53 -6.54 4.14
N GLU A 25 -12.42 -7.02 5.00
CA GLU A 25 -13.76 -6.46 5.17
C GLU A 25 -13.74 -5.19 6.03
N GLN A 26 -12.77 -5.08 6.95
CA GLN A 26 -12.62 -3.92 7.84
C GLN A 26 -11.91 -2.73 7.19
N TYR A 27 -11.15 -2.96 6.12
CA TYR A 27 -10.30 -1.95 5.51
C TYR A 27 -11.04 -0.65 5.15
N SER A 28 -12.24 -0.74 4.56
CA SER A 28 -13.02 0.45 4.18
C SER A 28 -13.47 1.28 5.38
N GLU A 29 -13.72 0.64 6.53
CA GLU A 29 -14.08 1.34 7.75
C GLU A 29 -12.86 1.95 8.42
N LEU A 30 -11.72 1.25 8.42
CA LEU A 30 -10.46 1.76 8.95
C LEU A 30 -9.98 3.02 8.21
N LEU A 31 -10.20 3.10 6.89
CA LEU A 31 -9.87 4.29 6.10
C LEU A 31 -10.66 5.55 6.51
N LYS A 32 -11.82 5.41 7.15
CA LYS A 32 -12.62 6.54 7.64
C LYS A 32 -12.14 7.07 8.99
N MET A 33 -11.24 6.35 9.66
CA MET A 33 -10.71 6.70 10.97
C MET A 33 -9.47 7.59 10.84
N THR A 34 -9.15 8.33 11.89
CA THR A 34 -7.92 9.14 11.96
C THR A 34 -6.77 8.35 12.58
N SER A 35 -5.57 8.49 12.02
CA SER A 35 -4.36 7.90 12.60
C SER A 35 -3.70 8.84 13.62
N PRO A 36 -3.20 8.34 14.77
CA PRO A 36 -2.31 9.15 15.61
C PRO A 36 -1.00 9.52 14.90
N CYS A 37 -0.66 8.84 13.81
CA CYS A 37 0.60 8.97 13.08
C CYS A 37 0.48 9.78 11.77
N GLU A 38 -0.63 10.48 11.50
CA GLU A 38 -0.86 11.24 10.25
C GLU A 38 0.35 12.06 9.80
N LYS A 39 0.96 12.83 10.73
CA LYS A 39 2.12 13.68 10.41
C LYS A 39 3.36 12.87 10.01
N LEU A 40 3.58 11.73 10.66
CA LEU A 40 4.72 10.85 10.35
C LEU A 40 4.51 10.15 9.01
N ILE A 41 3.29 9.66 8.74
CA ILE A 41 2.93 9.00 7.49
C ILE A 41 3.10 9.97 6.32
N ARG A 42 2.51 11.18 6.40
CA ARG A 42 2.62 12.20 5.34
C ARG A 42 4.06 12.61 5.04
N ARG A 43 4.89 12.74 6.08
CA ARG A 43 6.32 13.05 5.92
C ARG A 43 7.04 11.93 5.16
N ASP A 44 6.74 10.68 5.45
CA ASP A 44 7.43 9.53 4.88
C ASP A 44 6.93 9.20 3.46
N ILE A 45 5.64 9.41 3.16
CA ILE A 45 5.08 9.28 1.80
C ILE A 45 5.83 10.18 0.81
N ALA A 46 6.04 11.46 1.17
CA ALA A 46 6.70 12.43 0.29
C ALA A 46 8.14 12.08 -0.11
N ARG A 47 8.79 11.16 0.62
CA ARG A 47 10.16 10.68 0.34
C ARG A 47 10.22 9.21 -0.07
N THR A 48 9.08 8.56 -0.27
CA THR A 48 9.00 7.15 -0.66
C THR A 48 8.93 7.03 -2.17
N TYR A 49 10.02 6.56 -2.79
CA TYR A 49 10.18 6.45 -4.26
C TYR A 49 9.88 7.75 -5.04
N PRO A 50 10.50 8.89 -4.66
CA PRO A 50 10.14 10.21 -5.21
C PRO A 50 10.38 10.33 -6.73
N GLU A 51 11.27 9.52 -7.31
CA GLU A 51 11.58 9.53 -8.74
C GLU A 51 10.77 8.52 -9.55
N HIS A 52 9.93 7.70 -8.90
CA HIS A 52 9.16 6.68 -9.58
C HIS A 52 7.92 7.29 -10.22
N GLU A 53 7.66 7.00 -11.50
CA GLU A 53 6.56 7.60 -12.27
C GLU A 53 5.20 7.55 -11.57
N PHE A 54 4.91 6.46 -10.85
CA PHE A 54 3.67 6.30 -10.10
C PHE A 54 3.56 7.14 -8.81
N PHE A 55 4.69 7.57 -8.25
CA PHE A 55 4.76 8.25 -6.94
C PHE A 55 5.36 9.66 -6.99
N LYS A 56 5.92 10.09 -8.13
CA LYS A 56 6.64 11.37 -8.25
C LYS A 56 5.75 12.61 -8.15
N GLU A 57 4.47 12.48 -8.52
CA GLU A 57 3.52 13.58 -8.48
C GLU A 57 2.95 13.73 -7.07
N LYS A 58 3.07 14.93 -6.51
CA LYS A 58 2.53 15.26 -5.19
C LYS A 58 1.02 15.10 -5.18
N ASP A 59 0.48 14.46 -4.14
CA ASP A 59 -0.96 14.22 -3.98
C ASP A 59 -1.56 13.37 -5.13
N SER A 60 -0.71 12.57 -5.81
CA SER A 60 -1.15 11.60 -6.83
C SER A 60 -1.82 10.38 -6.22
N LEU A 61 -2.48 9.56 -7.06
CA LEU A 61 -3.06 8.28 -6.64
C LEU A 61 -2.04 7.32 -6.00
N GLY A 62 -0.75 7.44 -6.32
CA GLY A 62 0.28 6.65 -5.65
C GLY A 62 0.60 7.13 -4.24
N GLN A 63 0.23 8.37 -3.90
CA GLN A 63 0.46 8.99 -2.59
C GLN A 63 -0.80 9.07 -1.70
N GLU A 64 -1.97 8.69 -2.23
CA GLU A 64 -3.26 8.60 -1.52
C GLU A 64 -3.41 7.23 -0.83
#